data_AF-A0A352SVN6-F1
#
_entry.id   AF-A0A352SVN6-F1
#
_cell.length_a   1.000
_cell.length_b   1.000
_cell.length_c   1.000
_cell.angle_alpha   90.00
_cell.angle_beta   90.00
_cell.angle_gamma   90.00
#
_symmetry.space_group_name_H-M   'P 1'
#
loop_
_entity.id
_entity.type
_entity.pdbx_description
1 polymer ?
#
loop_
_entity_poly.entity_id
_entity_poly.type
_entity_poly.pdbx_seq_one_letter_code
_entity_poly.pdbx_strand_id
1 'polypeptide(L)' 'MSRLIIKNASELVTCKGGPKHGKNMSEIGKIHDGCVVVEGGIITDVGTTDEVLLKYSTDDCKVIDASGRAVLPGFID' A
#
# COMPACT_ATOMS: atom_id res chain seq x y z
N MET A 1 11.20 16.36 6.33
CA MET A 1 11.23 14.88 6.28
C MET A 1 10.62 14.44 4.96
N SER A 2 11.13 13.40 4.31
CA SER A 2 10.58 12.94 3.02
C SER A 2 9.38 12.03 3.25
N ARG A 3 8.20 12.45 2.77
CA ARG A 3 6.98 11.63 2.71
C ARG A 3 6.77 11.13 1.28
N LEU A 4 6.42 9.86 1.14
CA LEU A 4 6.03 9.21 -0.11
C LEU A 4 4.60 8.68 0.02
N ILE A 5 3.75 8.99 -0.94
CA ILE A 5 2.41 8.41 -1.07
C ILE A 5 2.34 7.68 -2.40
N ILE A 6 2.03 6.38 -2.36
CA ILE A 6 1.72 5.60 -3.57
C ILE A 6 0.22 5.36 -3.54
N LYS A 7 -0.53 5.89 -4.51
CA LYS A 7 -2.00 5.87 -4.54
C LYS A 7 -2.55 5.22 -5.80
N ASN A 8 -3.86 4.98 -5.83
CA ASN A 8 -4.59 4.46 -6.98
C ASN A 8 -4.14 3.06 -7.43
N ALA A 9 -3.51 2.26 -6.56
CA ALA A 9 -3.11 0.91 -6.93
C ALA A 9 -4.35 0.07 -7.23
N SER A 10 -4.44 -0.52 -8.42
CA SER A 10 -5.60 -1.36 -8.77
C SER A 10 -5.77 -2.52 -7.79
N GLU A 11 -4.65 -3.11 -7.35
CA GLU A 11 -4.59 -3.98 -6.19
C GLU A 11 -3.34 -3.66 -5.36
N LEU A 12 -3.53 -3.38 -4.07
CA LEU A 12 -2.48 -3.28 -3.07
C LEU A 12 -2.52 -4.53 -2.18
N VAL A 13 -1.39 -5.21 -2.04
CA VAL A 13 -1.27 -6.43 -1.23
C VAL A 13 -0.41 -6.14 0.00
N THR A 14 -0.88 -6.57 1.17
CA THR A 14 -0.17 -6.33 2.44
C THR A 14 0.51 -7.58 2.99
N CYS A 15 0.04 -8.78 2.62
CA CYS A 15 0.45 -10.05 3.22
C CYS A 15 0.37 -10.06 4.76
N LYS A 16 -0.52 -9.24 5.35
CA LYS A 16 -0.64 -9.09 6.80
C LYS A 16 -0.86 -10.45 7.49
N GLY A 17 -0.17 -10.64 8.61
CA GLY A 17 -0.20 -11.86 9.41
C GLY A 17 1.12 -12.61 9.39
N GLY A 18 1.07 -13.89 9.74
CA GLY A 18 2.22 -14.79 9.74
C GLY A 18 2.24 -15.76 8.55
N PRO A 19 3.08 -16.80 8.61
CA PRO A 19 3.15 -17.84 7.59
C PRO A 19 1.79 -18.45 7.27
N LYS A 20 1.50 -18.65 5.97
CA LYS A 20 0.22 -19.18 5.49
C LYS A 20 0.44 -20.50 4.76
N HIS A 21 -0.53 -21.41 4.86
CA HIS A 21 -0.48 -22.73 4.22
C HIS A 21 -1.85 -23.14 3.68
N GLY A 22 -1.86 -24.02 2.68
CA GLY A 22 -3.10 -24.54 2.07
C GLY A 22 -4.01 -23.41 1.58
N LYS A 23 -5.30 -23.48 1.93
CA LYS A 23 -6.29 -22.48 1.53
C LYS A 23 -5.98 -21.06 2.02
N ASN A 24 -5.24 -20.93 3.13
CA ASN A 24 -4.87 -19.63 3.68
C ASN A 24 -3.84 -18.88 2.80
N MET A 25 -3.19 -19.54 1.84
CA MET A 25 -2.27 -18.88 0.91
C MET A 25 -2.97 -17.83 0.03
N SER A 26 -4.28 -17.95 -0.18
CA SER A 26 -5.08 -16.97 -0.94
C SER A 26 -5.39 -15.70 -0.14
N GLU A 27 -5.25 -15.74 1.18
CA GLU A 27 -5.56 -14.63 2.08
C GLU A 27 -4.42 -13.59 2.11
N ILE A 28 -4.11 -12.95 0.99
CA ILE A 28 -2.96 -12.05 0.89
C ILE A 28 -3.23 -10.61 1.38
N GLY A 29 -4.45 -10.33 1.83
CA GLY A 29 -4.84 -8.99 2.32
C GLY A 29 -4.86 -7.96 1.20
N LYS A 30 -5.69 -8.20 0.18
CA LYS A 30 -5.87 -7.34 -0.99
C LYS A 30 -6.75 -6.13 -0.66
N ILE A 31 -6.32 -4.97 -1.11
CA ILE A 31 -7.06 -3.70 -1.06
C ILE A 31 -7.21 -3.21 -2.50
N HIS A 32 -8.45 -3.01 -2.94
CA HIS A 32 -8.74 -2.43 -4.26
C HIS A 32 -8.65 -0.91 -4.15
N ASP A 33 -8.14 -0.27 -5.19
CA ASP A 33 -7.85 1.18 -5.17
C ASP A 33 -7.03 1.55 -3.92
N GLY A 34 -5.90 0.86 -3.76
CA GLY A 34 -5.08 0.92 -2.56
C GLY A 34 -4.11 2.08 -2.55
N CYS A 35 -3.80 2.53 -1.34
CA CYS A 35 -2.83 3.58 -1.07
C CYS A 35 -1.93 3.23 0.13
N VAL A 36 -0.66 3.59 0.03
CA VAL A 36 0.34 3.42 1.10
C VAL A 36 1.10 4.72 1.32
N VAL A 37 1.25 5.08 2.59
CA VAL A 37 2.03 6.24 3.05
C VAL A 37 3.32 5.74 3.67
N VAL A 38 4.43 6.34 3.25
CA VAL A 38 5.78 6.05 3.74
C VAL A 38 6.41 7.34 4.23
N GLU A 39 6.87 7.34 5.48
CA GLU A 39 7.59 8.45 6.10
C GLU A 39 8.94 7.96 6.61
N GLY A 40 10.03 8.60 6.16
CA GLY A 40 11.38 8.21 6.60
C GLY A 40 11.75 6.76 6.30
N GLY A 41 11.16 6.16 5.26
CA GLY A 41 11.38 4.75 4.89
C GLY A 41 10.53 3.74 5.64
N ILE A 42 9.61 4.19 6.51
CA ILE A 42 8.69 3.34 7.26
C ILE A 42 7.26 3.54 6.74
N ILE A 43 6.52 2.44 6.56
CA ILE A 43 5.09 2.48 6.23
C ILE A 43 4.31 2.99 7.46
N THR A 44 3.58 4.09 7.33
CA THR A 44 2.83 4.72 8.43
C THR A 44 1.32 4.58 8.30
N ASP A 45 0.78 4.44 7.09
CA ASP A 45 -0.64 4.12 6.86
C ASP A 45 -0.82 3.32 5.56
N VAL A 46 -1.86 2.48 5.55
CA VAL A 46 -2.25 1.63 4.43
C VAL A 46 -3.77 1.52 4.42
N GLY A 47 -4.41 1.80 3.28
CA GLY A 47 -5.86 1.74 3.14
C GLY A 47 -6.29 1.91 1.70
N THR A 48 -7.56 2.25 1.47
CA THR A 48 -7.99 2.73 0.16
C THR A 48 -7.42 4.13 -0.11
N THR A 49 -7.36 4.52 -1.38
CA THR A 49 -6.95 5.87 -1.78
C THR A 49 -7.78 6.92 -1.05
N ASP A 50 -9.09 6.79 -1.06
CA ASP A 50 -9.99 7.76 -0.44
C ASP A 50 -9.77 7.86 1.08
N GLU A 51 -9.67 6.72 1.77
CA GLU A 51 -9.45 6.68 3.23
C GLU A 51 -8.14 7.36 3.64
N VAL A 52 -7.09 7.17 2.85
CA VAL A 52 -5.78 7.75 3.13
C VAL A 52 -5.77 9.25 2.81
N LEU A 53 -6.35 9.67 1.69
CA LEU A 53 -6.36 11.09 1.29
C LEU A 53 -7.23 11.97 2.19
N LEU A 54 -8.15 11.39 2.97
CA LEU A 54 -8.84 12.11 4.05
C LEU A 54 -7.91 12.50 5.21
N LYS A 55 -6.81 11.78 5.42
CA LYS A 55 -5.88 11.98 6.55
C LYS A 55 -4.58 12.67 6.14
N TYR A 56 -4.16 12.52 4.88
CA TYR A 56 -2.85 13.00 4.40
C TYR A 56 -3.01 13.91 3.18
N SER A 57 -2.47 15.13 3.25
CA SER A 57 -2.32 16.01 2.08
C SER A 57 -1.18 15.52 1.17
N THR A 58 -1.34 15.75 -0.13
CA THR A 58 -0.34 15.44 -1.17
C THR A 58 0.65 16.57 -1.45
N ASP A 59 0.45 17.77 -0.91
CA ASP A 59 1.12 18.99 -1.37
C ASP A 59 2.63 19.01 -1.10
N ASP A 60 3.08 18.34 -0.03
CA ASP A 60 4.49 18.28 0.39
C ASP A 60 5.06 16.85 0.38
N CYS A 61 4.52 15.97 -0.47
CA CYS A 61 4.98 14.59 -0.56
C CYS A 61 5.34 14.20 -1.99
N LYS A 62 6.27 13.25 -2.12
CA LYS A 62 6.47 12.56 -3.38
C LYS A 62 5.26 11.66 -3.62
N VAL A 63 4.52 11.90 -4.69
CA VAL A 63 3.37 11.07 -5.06
C VAL A 63 3.74 10.16 -6.22
N ILE A 64 3.35 8.90 -6.13
CA ILE A 64 3.37 7.93 -7.24
C ILE A 64 1.94 7.49 -7.50
N ASP A 65 1.47 7.68 -8.73
CA ASP A 65 0.18 7.15 -9.18
C ASP A 65 0.39 5.73 -9.74
N ALA A 66 -0.21 4.74 -9.08
CA ALA A 66 -0.13 3.33 -9.43
C ALA A 66 -1.39 2.83 -10.16
N SER A 67 -2.16 3.73 -10.79
CA SER A 67 -3.33 3.38 -11.60
C SER A 67 -3.01 2.29 -12.62
N GLY A 68 -3.84 1.24 -12.65
CA GLY A 68 -3.66 0.09 -13.54
C GLY A 68 -2.51 -0.85 -13.15
N ARG A 69 -1.88 -0.65 -11.98
CA ARG A 69 -0.76 -1.46 -11.48
C ARG A 69 -1.12 -2.15 -10.17
N ALA A 70 -0.44 -3.27 -9.92
CA ALA A 70 -0.43 -3.91 -8.61
C ALA A 70 0.76 -3.41 -7.78
N VAL A 71 0.55 -3.18 -6.49
CA VAL A 71 1.59 -2.84 -5.52
C VAL A 71 1.70 -4.00 -4.54
N LEU A 72 2.89 -4.59 -4.48
CA LEU A 72 3.20 -5.77 -3.69
C LEU A 72 4.33 -5.47 -2.70
N PRO A 73 4.43 -6.20 -1.58
CA PRO A 73 5.66 -6.23 -0.80
C PRO A 73 6.83 -6.70 -1.67
N GLY A 74 8.04 -6.26 -1.34
CA GLY A 74 9.24 -6.73 -2.05
C GLY A 74 9.38 -8.24 -1.94
N PHE A 75 9.76 -8.89 -3.04
CA PHE A 75 10.07 -10.31 -3.03
C PHE A 75 11.34 -10.57 -2.20
N ILE A 76 11.35 -11.69 -1.49
CA ILE A 76 12.50 -12.19 -0.73
C ILE A 76 13.00 -13.44 -1.48
N ASP A 77 14.27 -13.43 -1.83
CA ASP A 77 15.02 -14.58 -2.36
C ASP A 77 16.07 -14.98 -1.32
#